data_AF-A0A354P2C9-F1
#
_entry.id   AF-A0A354P2C9-F1
#
_cell.length_a   1.000
_cell.length_b   1.000
_cell.length_c   1.000
_cell.angle_alpha   90.00
_cell.angle_beta   90.00
_cell.angle_gamma   90.00
#
_symmetry.space_group_name_H-M   'P 1'
#
loop_
_entity.id
_entity.type
_entity.pdbx_description
1 polymer ?
#
loop_
_entity_poly.entity_id
_entity_poly.type
_entity_poly.pdbx_seq_one_letter_code
_entity_poly.pdbx_strand_id
1 'polypeptide(L)' 'MGMIGGYILLQWTLSSALPDVFPELRMEVIISTKNLATASVLGIIAVAAAPLLTIRKLRRMNLPSTLRIME' A
#
# COMPACT_ATOMS: atom_id res chain seq x y z
N MET A 1 -2.45 8.32 -0.77
CA MET A 1 -1.08 8.83 -0.99
C MET A 1 -0.14 7.81 -1.61
N GLY A 2 -0.03 6.57 -1.08
CA GLY A 2 0.90 5.56 -1.63
C GLY A 2 0.80 5.30 -3.14
N MET A 3 -0.42 5.17 -3.68
CA MET A 3 -0.62 5.01 -5.13
C MET A 3 -0.16 6.21 -5.96
N ILE A 4 -0.51 7.42 -5.51
CA ILE A 4 -0.18 8.66 -6.22
C ILE A 4 1.34 8.82 -6.24
N GLY A 5 2.01 8.61 -5.10
CA GLY A 5 3.46 8.64 -5.02
C GLY A 5 4.13 7.58 -5.89
N GLY A 6 3.61 6.35 -5.88
CA GLY A 6 4.11 5.27 -6.74
C GLY A 6 3.95 5.57 -8.23
N TYR A 7 2.82 6.16 -8.64
CA TYR A 7 2.59 6.56 -10.03
C TYR A 7 3.55 7.66 -10.48
N ILE A 8 3.77 8.68 -9.64
CA ILE A 8 4.72 9.77 -9.92
C ILE A 8 6.14 9.21 -10.08
N LEU A 9 6.57 8.34 -9.17
CA LEU A 9 7.88 7.70 -9.24
C LEU A 9 8.03 6.82 -10.49
N LEU A 10 6.99 6.08 -10.85
CA LEU A 10 6.98 5.27 -12.07
C LEU A 10 7.14 6.14 -13.31
N GLN A 11 6.36 7.22 -13.42
CA GLN A 11 6.47 8.18 -14.52
C GLN A 11 7.86 8.84 -14.58
N TRP A 12 8.41 9.25 -13.44
CA TRP A 12 9.74 9.82 -13.36
C TRP A 12 10.82 8.83 -13.82
N THR A 13 10.73 7.57 -13.38
CA THR A 13 11.66 6.50 -13.77
C THR A 13 11.63 6.26 -15.28
N LEU A 14 10.43 6.17 -15.86
CA LEU A 14 10.24 5.90 -17.29
C LEU A 14 10.66 7.08 -18.17
N SER A 15 10.56 8.31 -17.68
CA SER A 15 10.94 9.52 -18.42
C SER A 15 12.40 9.93 -18.23
N SER A 16 13.03 9.60 -17.10
CA SER A 16 14.38 10.09 -16.77
C SER A 16 15.44 8.99 -16.77
N ALA A 17 15.13 7.78 -16.28
CA ALA A 17 16.12 6.72 -16.14
C ALA A 17 16.16 5.78 -17.35
N LEU A 18 15.02 5.54 -18.00
CA LEU A 18 14.96 4.62 -19.14
C LEU A 18 15.59 5.16 -20.44
N PRO A 19 15.42 6.44 -20.83
CA PRO A 19 16.02 6.94 -22.07
C PRO A 19 17.55 6.88 -22.07
N ASP A 20 18.16 7.00 -20.89
CA ASP A 20 19.61 6.93 -20.73
C ASP A 20 20.16 5.50 -20.88
N VAL A 21 19.37 4.48 -20.51
CA VAL A 21 19.83 3.07 -20.52
C VAL A 21 19.39 2.34 -21.79
N PHE A 22 18.21 2.67 -22.32
CA PHE A 22 17.63 2.04 -23.52
C PHE A 22 17.01 3.08 -24.46
N PRO A 23 17.82 3.90 -25.14
CA PRO A 23 17.36 5.00 -25.99
C PRO A 23 16.54 4.54 -27.21
N GLU A 24 16.64 3.27 -27.58
CA GLU A 24 15.99 2.68 -28.76
C GLU A 24 14.53 2.26 -28.50
N LEU A 25 14.16 2.06 -27.23
CA LEU A 25 12.86 1.53 -26.86
C LEU A 25 11.83 2.66 -26.75
N ARG A 26 11.04 2.86 -27.81
CA ARG A 26 9.75 3.58 -27.70
C ARG A 26 8.76 2.69 -26.93
N MET A 27 8.85 2.75 -25.61
CA MET A 27 7.99 1.97 -24.73
C MET A 27 6.71 2.74 -24.42
N GLU A 28 5.57 2.20 -24.82
CA GLU A 28 4.26 2.80 -24.54
C GLU A 28 3.75 2.26 -23.19
N VAL A 29 3.67 3.14 -22.20
CA VAL A 29 3.35 2.77 -20.82
C VAL A 29 1.85 2.77 -20.64
N ILE A 30 1.22 1.62 -20.87
CA ILE A 30 -0.22 1.46 -20.70
C ILE A 30 -0.52 0.93 -19.31
N ILE A 31 -1.06 1.79 -18.45
CA ILE A 31 -1.53 1.38 -17.12
C ILE A 31 -2.99 0.95 -17.24
N SER A 32 -3.23 -0.36 -17.12
CA SER A 32 -4.58 -0.92 -17.08
C SER A 32 -5.31 -0.50 -15.80
N THR A 33 -6.57 -0.10 -15.93
CA THR A 33 -7.49 0.16 -14.81
C THR A 33 -7.58 -1.05 -13.86
N LYS A 34 -7.42 -2.26 -14.38
CA LYS A 34 -7.42 -3.50 -13.57
C LYS A 34 -6.24 -3.55 -12.59
N ASN A 35 -5.07 -3.04 -12.98
CA ASN A 35 -3.89 -3.01 -12.12
C ASN A 35 -4.09 -2.00 -10.97
N LEU A 36 -4.68 -0.84 -11.26
CA LEU A 36 -5.06 0.15 -10.26
C LEU A 36 -6.09 -0.40 -9.26
N ALA A 37 -7.12 -1.11 -9.74
CA ALA A 37 -8.10 -1.76 -8.88
C ALA A 37 -7.45 -2.81 -7.97
N THR A 38 -6.60 -3.66 -8.55
CA THR A 38 -5.91 -4.74 -7.81
C THR A 38 -4.99 -4.16 -6.72
N ALA A 39 -4.18 -3.16 -7.05
CA ALA A 39 -3.31 -2.51 -6.09
C ALA A 39 -4.10 -1.82 -4.97
N SER A 40 -5.30 -1.31 -5.26
CA SER A 40 -6.15 -0.65 -4.25
C SER A 40 -6.68 -1.68 -3.26
N VAL A 41 -7.21 -2.79 -3.78
CA VAL A 41 -7.70 -3.90 -2.97
C VAL A 41 -6.59 -4.46 -2.08
N LEU A 42 -5.38 -4.65 -2.62
CA LEU A 42 -4.23 -5.12 -1.84
C LEU A 42 -3.85 -4.14 -0.72
N GLY A 43 -3.83 -2.84 -0.99
CA GLY A 43 -3.58 -1.82 0.03
C GLY A 43 -4.62 -1.85 1.16
N ILE A 44 -5.90 -2.00 0.82
CA ILE A 44 -6.98 -2.13 1.81
C ILE A 44 -6.80 -3.39 2.66
N ILE A 45 -6.53 -4.53 2.02
CA ILE A 45 -6.30 -5.80 2.73
C ILE A 45 -5.11 -5.69 3.67
N ALA A 46 -4.01 -5.07 3.23
CA ALA A 46 -2.83 -4.88 4.04
C ALA A 46 -3.11 -4.04 5.31
N VAL A 47 -3.87 -2.96 5.18
CA VAL A 47 -4.26 -2.11 6.34
C VAL A 47 -5.27 -2.84 7.24
N ALA A 48 -6.25 -3.53 6.64
CA ALA A 48 -7.26 -4.28 7.39
C ALA A 48 -6.68 -5.50 8.13
N ALA A 49 -5.56 -6.05 7.67
CA ALA A 49 -4.86 -7.13 8.35
C ALA A 49 -4.29 -6.69 9.71
N ALA A 50 -3.91 -5.42 9.86
CA ALA A 50 -3.33 -4.91 11.10
C ALA A 50 -4.21 -5.15 12.35
N PRO A 51 -5.50 -4.71 12.40
CA PRO A 51 -6.38 -4.98 13.53
C PRO A 51 -6.70 -6.47 13.71
N LEU A 52 -6.78 -7.25 12.62
CA LEU A 52 -7.02 -8.69 12.69
C LEU A 52 -5.91 -9.43 13.45
N LEU A 53 -4.66 -8.98 13.31
CA LEU A 53 -3.53 -9.53 14.05
C LEU A 53 -3.59 -9.16 15.54
N THR A 54 -4.14 -7.98 15.89
CA THR A 54 -4.27 -7.51 17.27
C THR A 54 -5.50 -8.07 18.01
N ILE A 55 -6.51 -8.62 17.31
CA ILE A 55 -7.71 -9.22 17.91
C ILE A 55 -7.35 -10.31 18.94
N ARG A 56 -6.34 -11.14 18.65
CA ARG A 56 -5.90 -12.20 19.58
C ARG A 56 -5.42 -11.64 20.92
N LYS A 57 -4.81 -10.45 20.93
CA LYS A 57 -4.32 -9.78 22.13
C LYS A 57 -5.46 -9.14 22.93
N LEU A 58 -6.40 -8.49 22.23
CA LEU A 58 -7.61 -7.92 22.82
C LEU A 58 -8.48 -8.98 23.51
N ARG A 59 -8.62 -10.16 22.92
CA ARG A 59 -9.42 -11.26 23.50
C ARG A 59 -8.86 -11.86 24.78
N ARG A 60 -7.55 -11.70 25.04
CA ARG A 60 -6.91 -12.17 26.28
C ARG A 60 -6.80 -11.08 27.34
N MET A 61 -7.22 -9.85 27.03
CA MET A 61 -7.14 -8.74 27.98
C MET A 61 -8.36 -8.79 28.91
N ASN A 62 -8.12 -8.79 30.22
CA ASN A 62 -9.18 -8.59 31.20
C ASN A 62 -9.60 -7.11 31.15
N LEU A 63 -10.61 -6.80 30.32
CA LEU A 63 -11.14 -5.45 30.16
C LEU A 63 -11.52 -4.77 31.50
N PRO A 64 -12.17 -5.44 32.48
CA PRO A 64 -12.63 -4.77 33.69
C PRO A 64 -11.49 -4.32 34.62
N SER A 65 -10.41 -5.11 34.72
CA SER A 65 -9.28 -4.76 35.58
C SER A 65 -8.37 -3.69 34.96
N THR A 66 -8.34 -3.61 33.62
CA THR A 66 -7.51 -2.63 32.90
C THR A 66 -8.16 -1.24 32.91
N LEU A 67 -9.49 -1.16 32.82
CA LEU A 67 -10.25 0.09 32.93
C LEU A 67 -10.10 0.73 34.32
N ARG A 68 -10.07 -0.06 35.39
CA ARG A 68 -9.97 0.42 36.79
C ARG A 68 -8.62 1.05 37.14
N ILE A 69 -7.57 0.82 36.34
CA ILE A 69 -6.23 1.40 36.57
C ILE A 69 -6.08 2.75 35.83
N MET A 70 -7.00 3.09 34.94
CA MET A 70 -7.00 4.35 34.18
C MET A 70 -7.95 5.41 34.72
N GLU A 71 -8.79 5.05 35.71
CA GLU A 71 -9.53 6.02 36.54
C GLU A 71 -8.67 6.55 37.69
#